data_AF-A0A418RJG2-F1
#
_entry.id   AF-A0A418RJG2-F1
#
_cell.length_a   1.000
_cell.length_b   1.000
_cell.length_c   1.000
_cell.angle_alpha   90.00
_cell.angle_beta   90.00
_cell.angle_gamma   90.00
#
_symmetry.space_group_name_H-M   'P 1'
#
loop_
_entity.id
_entity.type
_entity.pdbx_description
1 polymer ?
#
loop_
_entity_poly.entity_id
_entity_poly.type
_entity_poly.pdbx_seq_one_letter_code
_entity_poly.pdbx_strand_id
1 'polypeptide(L)'
;MGYLQPSSVSLHSPSPILAMEGYDMAKAVDFTYEDLAKVLDYDPLTGEFTWKVSVSSRALAGGLAGVRQRMQNGKDYLSITYRGRKMSGAQVAWLFLTKEWPDRSVFFIDENPDNLRAPNLKIAEHKAIRITGKDGKTSYKMNTEQARHYGLARSYGISYTEYAEMHARQGGVCAICGLKETSKLPGRKTKDSDSRTRDLSVDHDHATGAIRNLLCNSCNHILGEAKDNSKVLRAAADYLDRHSQKEAA
;
A
#
# COMPACT_ATOMS: atom_id res chain seq x y z
N MET A 1 12.87 -50.45 -46.34
CA MET A 1 13.52 -49.13 -46.18
C MET A 1 12.56 -48.09 -46.75
N GLY A 2 11.64 -47.60 -45.93
CA GLY A 2 10.60 -46.66 -46.33
C GLY A 2 11.00 -45.23 -46.06
N TYR A 3 10.93 -44.37 -47.08
CA TYR A 3 11.03 -42.93 -46.95
C TYR A 3 9.62 -42.35 -46.89
N LEU A 4 9.22 -41.87 -45.71
CA LEU A 4 8.00 -41.08 -45.50
C LEU A 4 8.35 -39.59 -45.57
N GLN A 5 7.54 -38.85 -46.32
CA GLN A 5 7.62 -37.40 -46.47
C GLN A 5 7.15 -36.66 -45.20
N PRO A 6 7.63 -35.43 -44.94
CA PRO A 6 7.18 -34.62 -43.81
C PRO A 6 5.80 -33.99 -44.08
N SER A 7 4.85 -34.28 -43.19
CA SER A 7 3.50 -33.76 -43.16
C SER A 7 3.47 -32.29 -42.74
N SER A 8 2.76 -31.48 -43.53
CA SER A 8 2.38 -30.09 -43.27
C SER A 8 1.63 -29.94 -41.95
N VAL A 9 2.15 -29.09 -41.04
CA VAL A 9 1.44 -28.68 -39.82
C VAL A 9 0.33 -27.70 -40.21
N SER A 10 -0.91 -28.17 -40.13
CA SER A 10 -2.11 -27.38 -40.37
C SER A 10 -2.35 -26.42 -39.21
N LEU A 11 -2.40 -25.12 -39.52
CA LEU A 11 -2.89 -24.06 -38.65
C LEU A 11 -4.32 -24.41 -38.23
N HIS A 12 -4.47 -24.83 -36.98
CA HIS A 12 -5.80 -24.98 -36.38
C HIS A 12 -6.33 -23.58 -36.05
N SER A 13 -7.23 -23.10 -36.89
CA SER A 13 -8.19 -22.07 -36.54
C SER A 13 -9.00 -22.53 -35.32
N PRO A 14 -9.08 -21.76 -34.23
CA PRO A 14 -10.00 -22.09 -33.15
C PRO A 14 -11.44 -21.87 -33.63
N SER A 15 -12.20 -22.97 -33.68
CA SER A 15 -13.65 -22.96 -33.91
C SER A 15 -14.41 -22.19 -32.82
N PRO A 16 -15.58 -21.63 -33.15
CA PRO A 16 -16.25 -20.61 -32.37
C PRO A 16 -16.99 -21.21 -31.18
N ILE A 17 -16.61 -20.82 -29.97
CA ILE A 17 -17.45 -21.06 -28.79
C ILE A 17 -18.57 -20.03 -28.81
N LEU A 18 -19.78 -20.57 -28.88
CA LEU A 18 -21.10 -19.94 -28.86
C LEU A 18 -21.15 -18.50 -28.35
N ALA A 19 -21.75 -17.65 -29.19
CA ALA A 19 -22.30 -16.36 -28.83
C ALA A 19 -23.21 -16.49 -27.59
N MET A 20 -22.71 -16.02 -26.44
CA MET A 20 -23.59 -15.59 -25.35
C MET A 20 -24.07 -14.18 -25.71
N GLU A 21 -25.25 -14.10 -26.32
CA GLU A 21 -26.00 -12.86 -26.47
C GLU A 21 -26.18 -12.23 -25.07
N GLY A 22 -25.59 -11.06 -24.85
CA GLY A 22 -25.86 -10.22 -23.67
C GLY A 22 -24.69 -9.89 -22.74
N TYR A 23 -23.44 -10.29 -23.02
CA TYR A 23 -22.28 -9.80 -22.28
C TYR A 23 -21.51 -8.74 -23.07
N ASP A 24 -21.79 -7.47 -22.77
CA ASP A 24 -21.12 -6.31 -23.36
C ASP A 24 -19.62 -6.27 -22.97
N MET A 25 -18.76 -6.56 -23.95
CA MET A 25 -17.30 -6.48 -23.85
C MET A 25 -16.76 -5.05 -23.60
N ALA A 26 -17.60 -4.02 -23.60
CA ALA A 26 -17.20 -2.61 -23.45
C ALA A 26 -16.82 -2.16 -22.03
N LYS A 27 -16.71 -3.06 -21.04
CA LYS A 27 -16.49 -2.68 -19.63
C LYS A 27 -15.04 -2.67 -19.11
N ALA A 28 -13.99 -2.86 -19.93
CA ALA A 28 -12.63 -2.90 -19.36
C ALA A 28 -11.48 -2.44 -20.26
N VAL A 29 -11.63 -1.31 -20.96
CA VAL A 29 -10.47 -0.53 -21.41
C VAL A 29 -10.66 0.89 -20.89
N ASP A 30 -9.80 1.35 -19.99
CA ASP A 30 -9.72 2.77 -19.63
C ASP A 30 -9.31 3.57 -20.89
N PHE A 31 -9.82 4.78 -21.07
CA PHE A 31 -9.49 5.59 -22.27
C PHE A 31 -7.99 5.77 -22.41
N THR A 32 -7.41 5.59 -23.59
CA THR A 32 -5.97 5.88 -23.75
C THR A 32 -5.71 7.38 -23.66
N TYR A 33 -4.44 7.77 -23.56
CA TYR A 33 -4.05 9.17 -23.67
C TYR A 33 -4.55 9.77 -24.99
N GLU A 34 -4.39 9.06 -26.12
CA GLU A 34 -4.80 9.52 -27.44
C GLU A 34 -6.31 9.74 -27.53
N ASP A 35 -7.11 8.93 -26.85
CA ASP A 35 -8.56 9.10 -26.81
C ASP A 35 -8.97 10.35 -26.04
N LEU A 36 -8.34 10.61 -24.89
CA LEU A 36 -8.65 11.80 -24.10
C LEU A 36 -8.05 13.08 -24.71
N ALA A 37 -6.86 13.03 -25.30
CA ALA A 37 -6.20 14.19 -25.91
C ALA A 37 -6.92 14.73 -27.16
N LYS A 38 -7.83 13.94 -27.76
CA LYS A 38 -8.74 14.41 -28.81
C LYS A 38 -9.77 15.41 -28.28
N VAL A 39 -10.18 15.27 -27.02
CA VAL A 39 -11.32 16.00 -26.44
C VAL A 39 -10.96 16.89 -25.26
N LEU A 40 -9.84 16.64 -24.60
CA LEU A 40 -9.35 17.37 -23.43
C LEU A 40 -7.99 17.97 -23.72
N ASP A 41 -7.77 19.14 -23.14
CA ASP A 41 -6.46 19.77 -22.97
C ASP A 41 -6.14 19.90 -21.49
N TYR A 42 -4.85 19.90 -21.16
CA TYR A 42 -4.35 20.00 -19.79
C TYR A 42 -3.12 20.90 -19.76
N ASP A 43 -3.18 21.96 -18.96
CA ASP A 43 -2.04 22.83 -18.74
C ASP A 43 -1.28 22.39 -17.48
N PRO A 44 -0.03 21.88 -17.61
CA PRO A 44 0.76 21.41 -16.47
C PRO A 44 1.19 22.52 -15.50
N LEU A 45 1.20 23.78 -15.94
CA LEU A 45 1.61 24.93 -15.12
C LEU A 45 0.49 25.39 -14.21
N THR A 46 -0.75 25.40 -14.67
CA THR A 46 -1.93 25.83 -13.90
C THR A 46 -2.67 24.66 -13.25
N GLY A 47 -2.57 23.46 -13.82
CA GLY A 47 -3.33 22.28 -13.41
C GLY A 47 -4.76 22.26 -13.96
N GLU A 48 -5.09 23.16 -14.88
CA GLU A 48 -6.43 23.29 -15.45
C GLU A 48 -6.65 22.32 -16.61
N PHE A 49 -7.88 21.82 -16.72
CA PHE A 49 -8.33 21.06 -17.88
C PHE A 49 -9.37 21.88 -18.63
N THR A 50 -9.30 21.86 -19.96
CA THR A 50 -10.34 22.43 -20.83
C THR A 50 -10.83 21.41 -21.85
N TRP A 51 -12.07 21.56 -22.30
CA TRP A 51 -12.59 20.75 -23.40
C TRP A 51 -12.12 21.34 -24.74
N LYS A 52 -11.44 20.54 -25.56
CA LYS A 52 -11.04 20.95 -26.92
C LYS A 52 -12.22 20.99 -27.89
N VAL A 53 -13.21 20.14 -27.64
CA VAL A 53 -14.44 20.04 -28.42
C VAL A 53 -15.64 19.95 -27.48
N SER A 54 -16.81 20.36 -27.96
CA SER A 54 -18.05 20.16 -27.21
C SER A 54 -18.39 18.67 -27.17
N VAL A 55 -18.35 18.07 -25.99
CA VAL A 55 -18.65 16.63 -25.79
C VAL A 55 -20.06 16.39 -25.24
N SER A 56 -20.74 17.45 -24.79
CA SER A 56 -22.17 17.44 -24.47
C SER A 56 -22.70 18.87 -24.43
N SER A 57 -24.01 19.06 -24.29
CA SER A 57 -24.62 20.38 -24.08
C SER A 57 -24.14 21.09 -22.80
N ARG A 58 -23.56 20.36 -21.84
CA ARG A 58 -23.03 20.90 -20.58
C ARG A 58 -21.49 21.01 -20.57
N ALA A 59 -20.83 20.46 -21.59
CA ALA A 59 -19.37 20.40 -21.68
C ALA A 59 -18.97 20.89 -23.06
N LEU A 60 -18.81 22.21 -23.16
CA LEU A 60 -18.59 22.95 -24.40
C LEU A 60 -17.10 23.17 -24.64
N ALA A 61 -16.71 23.26 -25.92
CA ALA A 61 -15.35 23.61 -26.32
C ALA A 61 -14.88 24.91 -25.65
N GLY A 62 -13.63 24.93 -25.18
CA GLY A 62 -12.98 26.02 -24.44
C GLY A 62 -13.36 26.11 -22.96
N GLY A 63 -14.41 25.44 -22.50
CA GLY A 63 -14.81 25.45 -21.10
C GLY A 63 -13.94 24.56 -20.21
N LEU A 64 -13.85 24.91 -18.92
CA LEU A 64 -13.17 24.07 -17.92
C LEU A 64 -13.81 22.67 -17.84
N ALA A 65 -12.96 21.65 -17.75
CA ALA A 65 -13.40 20.27 -17.70
C ALA A 65 -13.49 19.71 -16.28
N GLY A 66 -14.55 18.94 -16.04
CA GLY A 66 -14.80 18.26 -14.78
C GLY A 66 -15.63 19.08 -13.79
N VAL A 67 -15.96 18.44 -12.67
CA VAL A 67 -16.76 18.99 -11.57
C VAL A 67 -16.06 18.66 -10.26
N ARG A 68 -16.06 19.58 -9.30
CA ARG A 68 -15.55 19.35 -7.95
C ARG A 68 -16.57 18.53 -7.15
N GLN A 69 -16.14 17.38 -6.65
CA GLN A 69 -16.98 16.46 -5.88
C GLN A 69 -16.49 16.34 -4.44
N ARG A 70 -17.37 16.60 -3.47
CA ARG A 70 -17.11 16.41 -2.05
C ARG A 70 -17.00 14.94 -1.72
N MET A 71 -15.85 14.56 -1.15
CA MET A 71 -15.57 13.19 -0.71
C MET A 71 -15.82 13.04 0.80
N GLN A 72 -15.87 11.79 1.28
CA GLN A 72 -16.09 11.49 2.70
C GLN A 72 -15.02 12.08 3.64
N ASN A 73 -13.82 12.34 3.12
CA ASN A 73 -12.75 13.00 3.86
C ASN A 73 -12.93 14.52 4.00
N GLY A 74 -14.06 15.07 3.56
CA GLY A 74 -14.38 16.48 3.64
C GLY A 74 -13.70 17.37 2.59
N LYS A 75 -12.84 16.82 1.72
CA LYS A 75 -12.17 17.56 0.64
C LYS A 75 -12.93 17.41 -0.68
N ASP A 76 -12.83 18.42 -1.53
CA ASP A 76 -13.38 18.42 -2.89
C ASP A 76 -12.31 17.97 -3.90
N TYR A 77 -12.64 17.02 -4.77
CA TYR A 77 -11.72 16.53 -5.80
C TYR A 77 -12.30 16.77 -7.19
N LEU A 78 -11.45 17.12 -8.15
CA LEU A 78 -11.87 17.23 -9.55
C LEU A 78 -12.23 15.84 -10.12
N SER A 79 -13.45 15.72 -10.64
CA SER A 79 -13.95 14.54 -11.33
C SER A 79 -14.27 14.88 -12.77
N ILE A 80 -13.60 14.24 -13.73
CA ILE A 80 -13.84 14.43 -15.17
C ILE A 80 -14.72 13.29 -15.65
N THR A 81 -15.89 13.62 -16.22
CA THR A 81 -16.81 12.63 -16.77
C THR A 81 -16.80 12.68 -18.29
N TYR A 82 -16.44 11.58 -18.94
CA TYR A 82 -16.46 11.45 -20.39
C TYR A 82 -17.12 10.13 -20.81
N ARG A 83 -18.10 10.20 -21.73
CA ARG A 83 -18.89 9.06 -22.21
C ARG A 83 -19.40 8.14 -21.08
N GLY A 84 -19.94 8.76 -20.02
CA GLY A 84 -20.52 8.05 -18.88
C GLY A 84 -19.51 7.49 -17.86
N ARG A 85 -18.20 7.62 -18.11
CA ARG A 85 -17.16 7.20 -17.16
C ARG A 85 -16.61 8.39 -16.39
N LYS A 86 -16.53 8.24 -15.07
CA LYS A 86 -15.94 9.22 -14.16
C LYS A 86 -14.47 8.87 -13.92
N MET A 87 -13.61 9.86 -14.03
CA MET A 87 -12.16 9.73 -13.84
C MET A 87 -11.68 10.79 -12.85
N SER A 88 -10.66 10.46 -12.06
CA SER A 88 -10.02 11.42 -11.16
C SER A 88 -9.21 12.44 -11.97
N GLY A 89 -9.38 13.74 -11.71
CA GLY A 89 -8.58 14.78 -12.33
C GLY A 89 -7.08 14.57 -12.13
N ALA A 90 -6.65 14.09 -10.95
CA ALA A 90 -5.25 13.80 -10.68
C ALA A 90 -4.69 12.64 -11.53
N GLN A 91 -5.51 11.60 -11.77
CA GLN A 91 -5.10 10.47 -12.63
C GLN A 91 -5.08 10.86 -14.11
N VAL A 92 -6.03 11.68 -14.56
CA VAL A 92 -6.03 12.23 -15.92
C VAL A 92 -4.82 13.17 -16.10
N ALA A 93 -4.47 13.98 -15.11
CA ALA A 93 -3.30 14.86 -15.17
C ALA A 93 -2.01 14.03 -15.29
N TRP A 94 -1.90 12.98 -14.49
CA TRP A 94 -0.81 12.01 -14.60
C TRP A 94 -0.73 11.41 -16.01
N LEU A 95 -1.84 10.91 -16.56
CA LEU A 95 -1.91 10.39 -17.92
C LEU A 95 -1.43 11.42 -18.96
N PHE A 96 -1.80 12.69 -18.82
CA PHE A 96 -1.37 13.73 -19.76
C PHE A 96 0.12 14.07 -19.64
N LEU A 97 0.71 13.89 -18.46
CA LEU A 97 2.15 14.07 -18.22
C LEU A 97 2.99 12.88 -18.70
N THR A 98 2.56 11.65 -18.40
CA THR A 98 3.36 10.44 -18.64
C THR A 98 2.94 9.65 -19.87
N LYS A 99 1.77 9.95 -20.44
CA LYS A 99 1.09 9.19 -21.50
C LYS A 99 0.66 7.78 -21.09
N GLU A 100 0.74 7.46 -19.80
CA GLU A 100 0.36 6.17 -19.22
C GLU A 100 -0.54 6.37 -18.01
N TRP A 101 -1.55 5.51 -17.84
CA TRP A 101 -2.35 5.54 -16.62
C TRP A 101 -1.48 5.17 -15.41
N PRO A 102 -1.65 5.86 -14.27
CA PRO A 102 -0.95 5.49 -13.05
C PRO A 102 -1.42 4.11 -12.59
N ASP A 103 -0.45 3.22 -12.33
CA ASP A 103 -0.67 1.87 -11.79
C ASP A 103 -0.95 1.87 -10.27
N ARG A 104 -0.84 3.05 -9.65
CA ARG A 104 -0.94 3.34 -8.21
C ARG A 104 -1.71 4.64 -7.99
N SER A 105 -1.96 4.99 -6.73
CA SER A 105 -2.66 6.23 -6.39
C SER A 105 -1.79 7.46 -6.69
N VAL A 106 -2.39 8.50 -7.24
CA VAL A 106 -1.73 9.81 -7.42
C VAL A 106 -2.15 10.71 -6.26
N PHE A 107 -1.17 11.31 -5.60
CA PHE A 107 -1.33 12.19 -4.44
C PHE A 107 -0.75 13.58 -4.71
N PHE A 108 -1.11 14.52 -3.83
CA PHE A 108 -0.71 15.92 -3.88
C PHE A 108 0.40 16.15 -2.85
N ILE A 109 1.52 16.73 -3.26
CA ILE A 109 2.66 16.99 -2.36
C ILE A 109 2.25 17.96 -1.25
N ASP A 110 1.45 18.96 -1.56
CA ASP A 110 0.91 19.96 -0.62
C ASP A 110 -0.40 19.54 0.07
N GLU A 111 -0.86 18.31 -0.14
CA GLU A 111 -2.15 17.78 0.32
C GLU A 111 -3.40 18.56 -0.15
N ASN A 112 -3.25 19.46 -1.12
CA ASN A 112 -4.31 20.29 -1.68
C ASN A 112 -4.82 19.71 -3.01
N PRO A 113 -6.04 19.12 -3.05
CA PRO A 113 -6.59 18.55 -4.27
C PRO A 113 -6.97 19.55 -5.36
N ASP A 114 -6.96 20.85 -5.05
CA ASP A 114 -7.17 21.91 -6.05
C ASP A 114 -5.91 22.17 -6.87
N ASN A 115 -4.74 21.89 -6.31
CA ASN A 115 -3.46 22.09 -6.98
C ASN A 115 -3.09 20.87 -7.85
N LEU A 116 -3.67 20.81 -9.04
CA LEU A 116 -3.41 19.75 -10.02
C LEU A 116 -2.14 19.98 -10.85
N ARG A 117 -1.33 20.99 -10.53
CA ARG A 117 -0.11 21.34 -11.29
C ARG A 117 0.86 20.16 -11.32
N ALA A 118 1.57 19.98 -12.44
CA ALA A 118 2.53 18.89 -12.62
C ALA A 118 3.53 18.70 -11.47
N PRO A 119 4.20 19.75 -10.94
CA PRO A 119 5.15 19.57 -9.83
C PRO A 119 4.49 19.15 -8.51
N ASN A 120 3.17 19.28 -8.38
CA ASN A 120 2.46 18.89 -7.17
C ASN A 120 1.94 17.45 -7.19
N LEU A 121 2.03 16.76 -8.33
CA LEU A 121 1.53 15.38 -8.47
C LEU A 121 2.65 14.38 -8.20
N LYS A 122 2.35 13.39 -7.35
CA LYS A 122 3.26 12.29 -7.04
C LYS A 122 2.52 10.97 -7.03
N ILE A 123 3.12 9.93 -7.61
CA ILE A 123 2.60 8.57 -7.49
C ILE A 123 2.95 7.98 -6.13
N ALA A 124 2.02 7.24 -5.55
CA ALA A 124 2.25 6.49 -4.34
C ALA A 124 3.45 5.56 -4.53
N GLU A 125 4.27 5.42 -3.50
CA GLU A 125 5.37 4.46 -3.52
C GLU A 125 4.85 3.02 -3.68
N HIS A 126 3.69 2.76 -3.10
CA HIS A 126 3.12 1.42 -2.97
C HIS A 126 1.73 1.32 -3.59
N LYS A 127 1.46 0.16 -4.20
CA LYS A 127 0.16 -0.17 -4.78
C LYS A 127 -0.81 -0.64 -3.70
N ALA A 128 -1.89 0.10 -3.52
CA ALA A 128 -2.96 -0.32 -2.63
C ALA A 128 -3.79 -1.45 -3.26
N ILE A 129 -4.11 -2.46 -2.46
CA ILE A 129 -5.01 -3.55 -2.81
C ILE A 129 -6.43 -3.09 -2.55
N ARG A 130 -7.28 -3.18 -3.59
CA ARG A 130 -8.72 -2.96 -3.47
C ARG A 130 -9.38 -4.18 -2.83
N ILE A 131 -10.06 -3.98 -1.72
CA ILE A 131 -10.78 -5.03 -0.99
C ILE A 131 -12.25 -4.64 -0.89
N THR A 132 -13.11 -5.48 -1.43
CA THR A 132 -14.57 -5.33 -1.29
C THR A 132 -15.04 -6.16 -0.11
N GLY A 133 -15.63 -5.49 0.89
CA GLY A 133 -16.25 -6.14 2.04
C GLY A 133 -17.54 -6.86 1.67
N LYS A 134 -18.01 -7.74 2.56
CA LYS A 134 -19.31 -8.44 2.40
C LYS A 134 -20.51 -7.49 2.34
N ASP A 135 -20.36 -6.28 2.86
CA ASP A 135 -21.32 -5.18 2.83
C ASP A 135 -21.28 -4.37 1.53
N GLY A 136 -20.49 -4.80 0.53
CA GLY A 136 -20.30 -4.11 -0.74
C GLY A 136 -19.40 -2.87 -0.66
N LYS A 137 -18.92 -2.50 0.53
CA LYS A 137 -18.02 -1.35 0.67
C LYS A 137 -16.63 -1.70 0.15
N THR A 138 -16.07 -0.81 -0.66
CA THR A 138 -14.69 -0.92 -1.12
C THR A 138 -13.77 -0.21 -0.13
N SER A 139 -12.69 -0.89 0.29
CA SER A 139 -11.58 -0.32 1.05
C SER A 139 -10.28 -0.54 0.28
N TYR A 140 -9.28 0.32 0.52
CA TYR A 140 -7.95 0.18 -0.05
C TYR A 140 -6.99 -0.11 1.09
N LYS A 141 -6.20 -1.18 0.98
CA LYS A 141 -5.22 -1.56 2.00
C LYS A 141 -3.86 -1.74 1.35
N MET A 142 -2.81 -1.30 2.04
CA MET A 142 -1.45 -1.71 1.70
C MET A 142 -1.32 -3.22 1.90
N ASN A 143 -0.43 -3.85 1.15
CA ASN A 143 -0.09 -5.24 1.45
C ASN A 143 0.66 -5.31 2.80
N THR A 144 0.77 -6.51 3.38
CA THR A 144 1.33 -6.71 4.72
C THR A 144 2.79 -6.23 4.84
N GLU A 145 3.58 -6.41 3.79
CA GLU A 145 4.99 -6.02 3.74
C GLU A 145 5.14 -4.49 3.69
N GLN A 146 4.40 -3.83 2.80
CA GLN A 146 4.33 -2.37 2.69
C GLN A 146 3.84 -1.74 3.99
N ALA A 147 2.80 -2.31 4.61
CA ALA A 147 2.30 -1.84 5.90
C ALA A 147 3.38 -1.94 7.00
N ARG A 148 4.21 -2.98 6.96
CA ARG A 148 5.36 -3.13 7.88
C ARG A 148 6.44 -2.09 7.61
N HIS A 149 6.82 -1.89 6.35
CA HIS A 149 7.83 -0.88 5.97
C HIS A 149 7.39 0.52 6.41
N TYR A 150 6.15 0.88 6.08
CA TYR A 150 5.55 2.16 6.47
C TYR A 150 5.46 2.30 8.00
N GLY A 151 5.10 1.22 8.71
CA GLY A 151 5.03 1.21 10.16
C GLY A 151 6.39 1.43 10.84
N LEU A 152 7.46 0.82 10.31
CA LEU A 152 8.83 1.01 10.81
C LEU A 152 9.32 2.45 10.60
N ALA A 153 9.13 2.98 9.39
CA ALA A 153 9.55 4.35 9.06
C ALA A 153 8.80 5.38 9.92
N ARG A 154 7.48 5.21 10.09
CA ARG A 154 6.67 6.14 10.89
C ARG A 154 6.99 6.10 12.38
N SER A 155 7.17 4.91 12.95
CA SER A 155 7.32 4.75 14.40
C SER A 155 8.75 4.96 14.88
N TYR A 156 9.74 4.59 14.06
CA TYR A 156 11.14 4.51 14.47
C TYR A 156 12.10 5.23 13.51
N GLY A 157 11.63 5.76 12.39
CA GLY A 157 12.48 6.45 11.42
C GLY A 157 13.43 5.53 10.64
N ILE A 158 13.21 4.21 10.66
CA ILE A 158 14.05 3.24 9.93
C ILE A 158 13.32 2.59 8.77
N SER A 159 14.06 2.28 7.73
CA SER A 159 13.68 1.42 6.63
C SER A 159 13.59 -0.05 7.06
N TYR A 160 12.94 -0.85 6.22
CA TYR A 160 12.94 -2.30 6.40
C TYR A 160 14.33 -2.92 6.25
N THR A 161 15.17 -2.36 5.39
CA THR A 161 16.55 -2.81 5.19
C THR A 161 17.35 -2.65 6.48
N GLU A 162 17.28 -1.49 7.13
CA GLU A 162 17.94 -1.26 8.43
C GLU A 162 17.42 -2.23 9.50
N TYR A 163 16.11 -2.47 9.56
CA TYR A 163 15.54 -3.49 10.45
C TYR A 163 16.13 -4.88 10.16
N ALA A 164 16.19 -5.28 8.89
CA ALA A 164 16.68 -6.59 8.46
C ALA A 164 18.17 -6.76 8.78
N GLU A 165 18.97 -5.70 8.64
CA GLU A 165 20.38 -5.67 9.01
C GLU A 165 20.57 -5.82 10.53
N MET A 166 19.77 -5.13 11.35
CA MET A 166 19.79 -5.34 12.81
C MET A 166 19.42 -6.78 13.18
N HIS A 167 18.39 -7.33 12.52
CA HIS A 167 17.95 -8.71 12.72
C HIS A 167 19.05 -9.71 12.36
N ALA A 168 19.73 -9.52 11.22
CA ALA A 168 20.83 -10.36 10.78
C ALA A 168 22.04 -10.25 11.72
N ARG A 169 22.41 -9.03 12.13
CA ARG A 169 23.50 -8.77 13.08
C ARG A 169 23.28 -9.43 14.44
N GLN A 170 22.01 -9.58 14.85
CA GLN A 170 21.62 -10.29 16.07
C GLN A 170 21.48 -11.80 15.91
N GLY A 171 21.70 -12.36 14.72
CA GLY A 171 21.46 -13.79 14.45
C GLY A 171 19.97 -14.18 14.51
N GLY A 172 19.07 -13.21 14.36
CA GLY A 172 17.63 -13.43 14.41
C GLY A 172 17.07 -13.80 15.78
N VAL A 173 17.74 -13.40 16.86
CA VAL A 173 17.29 -13.62 18.24
C VAL A 173 17.18 -12.32 19.04
N CYS A 174 16.43 -12.38 20.14
CA CYS A 174 16.28 -11.29 21.09
C CYS A 174 17.64 -10.90 21.70
N ALA A 175 17.94 -9.60 21.74
CA ALA A 175 19.20 -9.12 22.31
C ALA A 175 19.33 -9.29 23.84
N ILE A 176 18.21 -9.52 24.56
CA ILE A 176 18.23 -9.74 26.01
C ILE A 176 18.33 -11.22 26.36
N CYS A 177 17.41 -12.06 25.87
CA CYS A 177 17.36 -13.47 26.27
C CYS A 177 18.06 -14.42 25.29
N GLY A 178 18.50 -13.96 24.11
CA GLY A 178 19.13 -14.80 23.11
C GLY A 178 18.19 -15.81 22.42
N LEU A 179 16.88 -15.72 22.66
CA LEU A 179 15.87 -16.62 22.10
C LEU A 179 15.15 -15.99 20.91
N LYS A 180 14.65 -16.85 20.00
CA LYS A 180 13.75 -16.44 18.92
C LYS A 180 12.41 -15.97 19.48
N GLU A 181 11.70 -15.13 18.72
CA GLU A 181 10.31 -14.79 19.05
C GLU A 181 9.43 -16.04 19.00
N THR A 182 8.50 -16.15 19.95
CA THR A 182 7.53 -17.25 20.06
C THR A 182 6.09 -16.76 20.09
N SER A 183 5.88 -15.49 20.38
CA SER A 183 4.57 -14.86 20.51
C SER A 183 3.88 -14.78 19.15
N LYS A 184 2.61 -15.17 19.09
CA LYS A 184 1.78 -15.08 17.87
C LYS A 184 1.20 -13.69 17.67
N LEU A 185 0.93 -13.29 16.43
CA LEU A 185 0.35 -11.97 16.13
C LEU A 185 -1.02 -11.78 16.81
N PRO A 186 -1.32 -10.58 17.36
CA PRO A 186 -2.63 -10.31 17.94
C PRO A 186 -3.64 -10.04 16.82
N GLY A 187 -4.83 -10.64 16.86
CA GLY A 187 -5.87 -10.37 15.88
C GLY A 187 -7.04 -11.35 15.89
N ARG A 188 -8.05 -11.05 15.07
CA ARG A 188 -9.16 -11.97 14.77
C ARG A 188 -8.54 -13.28 14.27
N LYS A 189 -8.83 -14.41 14.92
CA LYS A 189 -8.32 -15.74 14.53
C LYS A 189 -8.65 -15.99 13.07
N THR A 190 -7.70 -15.72 12.18
CA THR A 190 -7.69 -16.19 10.80
C THR A 190 -6.69 -17.34 10.73
N LYS A 191 -6.79 -18.17 9.68
CA LYS A 191 -5.83 -19.23 9.40
C LYS A 191 -4.37 -18.72 9.38
N ASP A 192 -4.19 -17.46 8.97
CA ASP A 192 -2.89 -16.81 8.85
C ASP A 192 -2.40 -16.18 10.16
N SER A 193 -3.29 -15.63 11.00
CA SER A 193 -2.88 -15.00 12.27
C SER A 193 -2.52 -16.04 13.34
N ASP A 194 -3.17 -17.21 13.32
CA ASP A 194 -2.95 -18.28 14.30
C ASP A 194 -1.60 -18.99 14.10
N SER A 195 -1.11 -19.01 12.85
CA SER A 195 0.13 -19.68 12.47
C SER A 195 1.35 -18.77 12.57
N ARG A 196 1.21 -17.46 12.32
CA ARG A 196 2.35 -16.55 12.19
C ARG A 196 2.86 -16.01 13.54
N THR A 197 4.15 -16.24 13.78
CA THR A 197 4.90 -15.65 14.88
C THR A 197 5.17 -14.17 14.61
N ARG A 198 5.16 -13.35 15.66
CA ARG A 198 5.53 -11.93 15.60
C ARG A 198 6.97 -11.78 15.12
N ASP A 199 7.25 -10.62 14.56
CA ASP A 199 8.63 -10.16 14.38
C ASP A 199 9.19 -9.66 15.72
N LEU A 200 10.52 -9.63 15.86
CA LEU A 200 11.15 -8.99 17.01
C LEU A 200 10.78 -7.49 17.04
N SER A 201 10.51 -6.98 18.23
CA SER A 201 10.16 -5.59 18.46
C SER A 201 11.40 -4.70 18.41
N VAL A 202 11.28 -3.50 17.84
CA VAL A 202 12.34 -2.48 17.86
C VAL A 202 12.33 -1.81 19.23
N ASP A 203 13.32 -2.10 20.05
CA ASP A 203 13.53 -1.41 21.33
C ASP A 203 14.22 -0.07 21.09
N HIS A 204 13.73 0.96 21.75
CA HIS A 204 14.24 2.32 21.63
C HIS A 204 14.16 3.01 22.98
N ASP A 205 15.05 3.98 23.16
CA ASP A 205 15.05 4.80 24.35
C ASP A 205 13.92 5.83 24.29
N HIS A 206 13.02 5.83 25.27
CA HIS A 206 11.86 6.73 25.27
C HIS A 206 12.20 8.21 25.50
N ALA A 207 13.41 8.54 25.97
CA ALA A 207 13.83 9.93 26.18
C ALA A 207 14.50 10.53 24.93
N THR A 208 15.27 9.72 24.20
CA THR A 208 16.09 10.18 23.06
C THR A 208 15.57 9.70 21.71
N GLY A 209 14.70 8.69 21.68
CA GLY A 209 14.28 8.00 20.45
C GLY A 209 15.37 7.11 19.84
N ALA A 210 16.55 7.00 20.47
CA ALA A 210 17.64 6.20 19.95
C ALA A 210 17.28 4.71 19.99
N ILE A 211 17.38 4.05 18.83
CA ILE A 211 17.16 2.61 18.70
C ILE A 211 18.28 1.87 19.44
N ARG A 212 17.89 0.91 20.28
CA ARG A 212 18.84 0.06 21.00
C ARG A 212 19.10 -1.23 20.21
N ASN A 213 18.14 -2.15 20.20
CA ASN A 213 18.24 -3.44 19.50
C ASN A 213 16.83 -4.04 19.25
N LEU A 214 16.76 -5.24 18.67
CA LEU A 214 15.55 -6.01 18.53
C LEU A 214 15.33 -6.96 19.72
N LEU A 215 14.13 -6.94 20.30
CA LEU A 215 13.73 -7.74 21.45
C LEU A 215 12.55 -8.64 21.13
N CYS A 216 12.44 -9.79 21.79
CA CYS A 216 11.18 -10.53 21.76
C CYS A 216 10.11 -9.77 22.55
N ASN A 217 8.85 -10.01 22.23
CA ASN A 217 7.68 -9.36 22.81
C ASN A 217 7.69 -9.45 24.35
N SER A 218 8.07 -10.60 24.91
CA SER A 218 8.14 -10.78 26.37
C SER A 218 9.21 -9.89 27.02
N CYS A 219 10.43 -9.88 26.47
CA CYS A 219 11.50 -9.03 26.99
C CYS A 219 11.19 -7.55 26.83
N ASN A 220 10.66 -7.15 25.67
CA ASN A 220 10.25 -5.78 25.40
C ASN A 220 9.17 -5.30 26.39
N HIS A 221 8.19 -6.17 26.68
CA HIS A 221 7.13 -5.87 27.65
C HIS A 221 7.68 -5.71 29.07
N ILE A 222 8.62 -6.54 29.49
CA ILE A 222 9.26 -6.43 30.81
C ILE A 222 9.95 -5.07 30.98
N LEU A 223 10.65 -4.58 29.96
CA LEU A 223 11.25 -3.24 29.99
C LEU A 223 10.18 -2.14 30.16
N GLY A 224 9.08 -2.24 29.40
CA GLY A 224 7.95 -1.33 29.49
C GLY A 224 7.28 -1.33 30.87
N GLU A 225 7.03 -2.50 31.45
CA GLU A 225 6.46 -2.65 32.80
C GLU A 225 7.37 -2.07 33.89
N ALA A 226 8.69 -2.23 33.73
CA ALA A 226 9.67 -1.59 34.58
C ALA A 226 9.86 -0.09 34.29
N LYS A 227 9.19 0.46 33.27
CA LYS A 227 9.34 1.84 32.79
C LYS A 227 10.81 2.21 32.52
N ASP A 228 11.53 1.30 31.89
CA ASP A 228 12.97 1.40 31.63
C ASP A 228 13.85 1.60 32.89
N ASN A 229 13.32 1.31 34.09
CA ASN A 229 14.04 1.48 35.34
C ASN A 229 14.93 0.27 35.66
N SER A 230 16.22 0.39 35.33
CA SER A 230 17.20 -0.67 35.62
C SER A 230 17.33 -1.04 37.11
N LYS A 231 16.98 -0.15 38.05
CA LYS A 231 16.99 -0.47 39.48
C LYS A 231 15.86 -1.42 39.85
N VAL A 232 14.67 -1.23 39.26
CA VAL A 232 13.52 -2.14 39.46
C VAL A 232 13.84 -3.52 38.91
N LEU A 233 14.43 -3.59 37.72
CA LEU A 233 14.80 -4.87 37.09
C LEU A 233 15.84 -5.63 37.91
N ARG A 234 16.87 -4.96 38.44
CA ARG A 234 17.86 -5.59 39.33
C ARG A 234 17.21 -6.08 40.63
N ALA A 235 16.39 -5.25 41.28
CA ALA A 235 15.69 -5.64 42.50
C ALA A 235 14.74 -6.84 42.28
N ALA A 236 14.11 -6.93 41.10
CA ALA A 236 13.30 -8.08 40.72
C ALA A 236 14.14 -9.35 40.55
N ALA A 237 15.32 -9.26 39.94
CA ALA A 237 16.26 -10.38 39.86
C ALA A 237 16.71 -10.83 41.25
N ASP A 238 17.13 -9.89 42.12
CA ASP A 238 17.54 -10.19 43.49
C ASP A 238 16.41 -10.85 44.31
N TYR A 239 15.16 -10.43 44.07
CA TYR A 239 13.97 -11.02 44.70
C TYR A 239 13.78 -12.48 44.28
N LEU A 240 13.94 -12.79 42.98
CA LEU A 240 13.87 -14.16 42.48
C LEU A 240 14.99 -15.02 43.07
N ASP A 241 16.22 -14.52 43.12
CA ASP A 241 17.37 -15.26 43.65
C ASP A 241 17.21 -15.60 45.15
N ARG A 242 16.65 -14.67 45.94
CA ARG A 242 16.34 -14.92 47.36
C ARG A 242 15.26 -15.99 47.57
N HIS A 243 14.40 -16.22 46.57
CA HIS A 243 13.26 -17.13 46.68
C HIS A 243 13.39 -18.40 45.83
N SER A 244 14.40 -18.49 44.96
CA SER A 244 14.78 -19.74 44.29
C SER A 244 15.52 -20.68 45.25
N GLN A 245 16.05 -20.15 46.35
CA GLN A 245 16.68 -20.90 47.44
C GLN A 245 15.63 -21.40 48.46
N LYS A 246 14.88 -22.44 48.12
CA LYS A 246 14.05 -23.30 49.02
C LYS A 246 13.96 -24.69 48.36
N GLU A 247 14.35 -25.86 48.89
CA GLU A 247 14.79 -26.33 50.21
C GLU A 247 15.91 -27.37 50.00
N ALA A 248 17.09 -27.16 50.59
CA ALA A 248 18.04 -28.23 50.89
C ALA A 248 18.29 -28.17 52.40
N ALA A 249 17.26 -28.54 53.17
CA ALA A 249 17.32 -28.76 54.60
C ALA A 249 16.54 -30.03 54.92
#